data_AF-A0A1G8LKF1-F1
#
_entry.id   AF-A0A1G8LKF1-F1
#
_cell.length_a   1.000
_cell.length_b   1.000
_cell.length_c   1.000
_cell.angle_alpha   90.00
_cell.angle_beta   90.00
_cell.angle_gamma   90.00
#
_symmetry.space_group_name_H-M   'P 1'
#
loop_
_entity.id
_entity.type
_entity.pdbx_description
1 polymer ?
#
loop_
_entity_poly.entity_id
_entity_poly.type
_entity_poly.pdbx_seq_one_letter_code
_entity_poly.pdbx_strand_id
1 'polypeptide(L)'
;MSIKRKDSNGVYRKVDSVTGEFIEDYPLTHNLGQMEHQTVATAMGNVTDPDEIRSDVVDEYGVAVIEEDEIKLKQYVKGAISVDNLVETFNDNSHETLLKLLALQDNKNPLKKGGIGIAYRTDALIMHCKMEFTADENIVFDAILGTMSSFPENKTYKIEPADFKKFAKYADDKYLYSVFRKGTGKLSDRHLVFDGLGPDGEDSIKVPWFNILRYHNPKKGENAYIEFAPSDFFKDLALCSQLVHGAYGAIEVTTQLQGKYTIALYWFLENKKNYREYPGAQPGFFRLSNEEIKHQFSIPESYKKADIERRVLVPARDSINSVEECDFTFEYDNVYVRGKHAGFEFTIKQKNYIESTATEILEIETKEIDPLQEQVSSMLSVTGINFNEDDKVKIYQCVKRNNKNAMDLMPILPVLKSRIDNKELDSIDNVVAYLCRMIQDGVTAPQQSGDKETKKSKNNFNNFQQRDYNGVDWDDLLFNKK
;
A
#
# COMPACT_ATOMS: atom_id res chain seq x y z
N MET A 1 16.78 48.04 -9.92
CA MET A 1 15.55 47.26 -10.09
C MET A 1 15.69 45.99 -9.26
N SER A 2 14.91 45.80 -8.20
CA SER A 2 15.04 44.61 -7.33
C SER A 2 14.42 43.39 -8.01
N ILE A 3 15.22 42.36 -8.26
CA ILE A 3 14.74 41.08 -8.80
C ILE A 3 14.05 40.34 -7.65
N LYS A 4 12.77 39.97 -7.84
CA LYS A 4 12.05 39.09 -6.90
C LYS A 4 12.05 37.66 -7.45
N ARG A 5 12.40 36.67 -6.63
CA ARG A 5 12.27 35.23 -6.95
C ARG A 5 11.42 34.54 -5.90
N LYS A 6 10.80 33.43 -6.30
CA LYS A 6 10.01 32.56 -5.43
C LYS A 6 10.96 31.73 -4.56
N ASP A 7 10.74 31.70 -3.26
CA ASP A 7 11.46 30.83 -2.32
C ASP A 7 10.86 29.41 -2.28
N SER A 8 11.45 28.52 -1.46
CA SER A 8 11.02 27.12 -1.30
C SER A 8 9.58 26.97 -0.83
N ASN A 9 8.99 28.03 -0.28
CA ASN A 9 7.62 28.06 0.23
C ASN A 9 6.67 28.77 -0.74
N GLY A 10 7.14 29.13 -1.94
CA GLY A 10 6.34 29.76 -2.97
C GLY A 10 6.11 31.27 -2.79
N VAL A 11 6.89 31.95 -1.93
CA VAL A 11 6.75 33.38 -1.65
C VAL A 11 7.76 34.20 -2.46
N TYR A 12 7.32 35.29 -3.10
CA TYR A 12 8.20 36.17 -3.89
C TYR A 12 9.03 37.09 -2.99
N ARG A 13 10.29 36.74 -2.75
CA ARG A 13 11.26 37.49 -1.95
C ARG A 13 12.25 38.26 -2.84
N LYS A 14 12.76 39.39 -2.35
CA LYS A 14 13.82 40.16 -3.04
C LYS A 14 15.12 39.36 -2.97
N VAL A 15 15.84 39.34 -4.09
CA VAL A 15 17.09 38.61 -4.24
C VAL A 15 18.19 39.62 -4.54
N ASP A 16 19.37 39.43 -3.95
CA ASP A 16 20.55 40.20 -4.28
C ASP A 16 20.93 39.89 -5.73
N SER A 17 21.01 40.93 -6.55
CA SER A 17 21.32 40.80 -7.98
C SER A 17 22.73 40.25 -8.25
N VAL A 18 23.63 40.29 -7.27
CA VAL A 18 25.03 39.85 -7.39
C VAL A 18 25.22 38.45 -6.83
N THR A 19 24.71 38.15 -5.64
CA THR A 19 24.92 36.84 -4.98
C THR A 19 23.82 35.82 -5.31
N GLY A 20 22.65 36.27 -5.75
CA GLY A 20 21.51 35.39 -6.03
C GLY A 20 20.81 34.86 -4.77
N GLU A 21 21.23 35.32 -3.58
CA GLU A 21 20.65 34.94 -2.30
C GLU A 21 19.47 35.84 -1.93
N PHE A 22 18.52 35.28 -1.17
CA PHE A 22 17.37 36.04 -0.67
C PHE A 22 17.86 37.10 0.32
N ILE A 23 17.47 38.35 0.08
CA ILE A 23 17.77 39.43 1.01
C ILE A 23 16.73 39.41 2.13
N GLU A 24 17.22 39.35 3.36
CA GLU A 24 16.39 39.29 4.56
C GLU A 24 16.27 40.70 5.16
N ASP A 25 15.05 41.25 5.15
CA ASP A 25 14.76 42.59 5.68
C ASP A 25 14.34 42.43 7.15
N TYR A 26 15.29 42.64 8.07
CA TYR A 26 15.08 42.50 9.50
C TYR A 26 14.75 43.85 10.15
N PRO A 27 13.87 43.89 11.17
CA PRO A 27 13.63 45.08 11.96
C PRO A 27 14.91 45.49 12.72
N LEU A 28 15.19 46.79 12.80
CA LEU A 28 16.43 47.32 13.42
C LEU A 28 16.42 47.23 14.95
N THR A 29 15.26 47.00 15.56
CA THR A 29 15.08 47.00 17.01
C THR A 29 14.34 45.75 17.48
N HIS A 30 14.83 45.14 18.56
CA HIS A 30 14.22 43.97 19.20
C HIS A 30 12.89 44.32 19.90
N ASN A 31 12.00 43.33 20.01
CA ASN A 31 10.64 43.47 20.56
C ASN A 31 10.58 43.73 22.09
N LEU A 32 11.74 43.81 22.76
CA LEU A 32 11.78 44.02 24.21
C LEU A 32 11.53 45.49 24.56
N GLY A 33 10.41 45.75 25.24
CA GLY A 33 10.04 47.08 25.74
C GLY A 33 9.20 47.93 24.79
N GLN A 34 8.70 47.36 23.69
CA GLN A 34 7.79 48.03 22.76
C GLN A 34 6.34 47.95 23.25
N MET A 35 5.56 48.98 22.96
CA MET A 35 4.09 48.96 23.15
C MET A 35 3.44 48.16 22.02
N GLU A 36 2.31 47.50 22.30
CA GLU A 36 1.53 46.73 21.32
C GLU A 36 1.21 47.61 20.09
N HIS A 37 1.49 47.10 18.88
CA HIS A 37 1.41 47.79 17.58
C HIS A 37 2.42 48.92 17.33
N GLN A 38 3.52 48.96 18.08
CA GLN A 38 4.56 49.96 17.87
C GLN A 38 5.39 49.65 16.62
N THR A 39 5.20 50.45 15.58
CA THR A 39 5.96 50.31 14.33
C THR A 39 7.45 50.62 14.49
N VAL A 40 8.30 49.85 13.80
CA VAL A 40 9.77 49.98 13.81
C VAL A 40 10.34 50.06 12.40
N ALA A 41 11.47 50.75 12.27
CA ALA A 41 12.17 50.85 10.99
C ALA A 41 13.00 49.58 10.71
N THR A 42 13.05 49.14 9.45
CA THR A 42 13.92 48.05 9.00
C THR A 42 15.24 48.59 8.47
N ALA A 43 16.24 47.71 8.33
CA ALA A 43 17.56 48.08 7.81
C ALA A 43 17.53 48.65 6.38
N MET A 44 16.41 48.46 5.67
CA MET A 44 16.15 49.03 4.35
C MET A 44 15.32 50.33 4.35
N GLY A 45 15.01 50.89 5.52
CA GLY A 45 14.25 52.13 5.66
C GLY A 45 12.73 51.98 5.48
N ASN A 46 12.21 50.75 5.51
CA ASN A 46 10.77 50.51 5.58
C ASN A 46 10.30 50.61 7.04
N VAL A 47 9.00 50.80 7.25
CA VAL A 47 8.38 50.77 8.59
C VAL A 47 7.48 49.56 8.66
N THR A 48 7.69 48.71 9.66
CA THR A 48 6.95 47.45 9.86
C THR A 48 6.41 47.41 11.29
N ASP A 49 5.16 47.01 11.48
CA ASP A 49 4.65 46.61 12.79
C ASP A 49 5.09 45.16 13.06
N PRO A 50 5.99 44.91 14.03
CA PRO A 50 6.45 43.57 14.33
C PRO A 50 5.34 42.66 14.89
N ASP A 51 4.23 43.25 15.38
CA ASP A 51 3.06 42.51 15.87
C ASP A 51 2.09 42.12 14.73
N GLU A 52 2.23 42.72 13.55
CA GLU A 52 1.35 42.49 12.38
C GLU A 52 1.84 41.35 11.47
N ILE A 53 3.03 40.78 11.73
CA ILE A 53 3.51 39.57 11.06
C ILE A 53 2.81 38.35 11.69
N ARG A 54 1.59 38.05 11.22
CA ARG A 54 0.95 36.77 11.50
C ARG A 54 1.67 35.65 10.73
N SER A 55 2.72 35.16 11.34
CA SER A 55 3.23 33.81 11.14
C SER A 55 2.17 32.83 11.62
N ASP A 56 2.05 31.66 10.98
CA ASP A 56 1.27 30.55 11.56
C ASP A 56 1.70 30.39 13.02
N VAL A 57 0.75 30.55 13.94
CA VAL A 57 1.07 30.52 15.38
C VAL A 57 1.49 29.09 15.67
N VAL A 58 2.74 28.90 16.07
CA VAL A 58 3.30 27.64 16.56
C VAL A 58 3.55 27.83 18.05
N ASP A 59 3.23 26.83 18.87
CA ASP A 59 3.50 26.85 20.31
C ASP A 59 5.01 26.79 20.61
N GLU A 60 5.35 26.84 21.90
CA GLU A 60 6.73 26.81 22.42
C GLU A 60 7.54 25.56 22.00
N TYR A 61 6.89 24.57 21.37
CA TYR A 61 7.48 23.34 20.85
C TYR A 61 7.42 23.23 19.32
N GLY A 62 6.98 24.28 18.63
CA GLY A 62 6.90 24.30 17.16
C GLY A 62 5.70 23.55 16.58
N VAL A 63 4.62 23.37 17.36
CA VAL A 63 3.36 22.75 16.89
C VAL A 63 2.33 23.82 16.56
N ALA A 64 1.69 23.72 15.40
CA ALA A 64 0.67 24.69 14.97
C ALA A 64 -0.42 24.84 16.05
N VAL A 65 -0.79 26.07 16.38
CA VAL A 65 -1.85 26.38 17.34
C VAL A 65 -3.17 25.98 16.74
N ILE A 66 -3.71 24.94 17.35
CA ILE A 66 -5.00 24.35 17.06
C ILE A 66 -6.05 25.12 17.87
N GLU A 67 -7.21 25.40 17.26
CA GLU A 67 -8.33 26.11 17.89
C GLU A 67 -8.66 25.57 19.30
N GLU A 68 -9.02 26.46 20.22
CA GLU A 68 -9.31 26.15 21.64
C GLU A 68 -10.28 24.97 21.81
N ASP A 69 -11.20 24.76 20.87
CA ASP A 69 -12.20 23.69 20.93
C ASP A 69 -11.58 22.31 20.69
N GLU A 70 -10.55 22.19 19.85
CA GLU A 70 -9.84 20.92 19.65
C GLU A 70 -8.90 20.63 20.83
N ILE A 71 -8.34 21.66 21.47
CA ILE A 71 -7.54 21.49 22.70
C ILE A 71 -8.45 21.04 23.85
N LYS A 72 -9.62 21.67 24.02
CA LYS A 72 -10.65 21.23 24.99
C LYS A 72 -11.11 19.81 24.68
N LEU A 73 -11.27 19.45 23.41
CA LEU A 73 -11.62 18.09 23.01
C LEU A 73 -10.51 17.08 23.32
N LYS A 74 -9.25 17.39 22.99
CA LYS A 74 -8.10 16.53 23.30
C LYS A 74 -7.92 16.33 24.79
N GLN A 75 -8.12 17.38 25.58
CA GLN A 75 -8.09 17.30 27.04
C GLN A 75 -9.27 16.49 27.59
N TYR A 76 -10.48 16.65 27.03
CA TYR A 76 -11.65 15.87 27.41
C TYR A 76 -11.51 14.40 27.01
N VAL A 77 -11.09 14.08 25.79
CA VAL A 77 -10.82 12.71 25.33
C VAL A 77 -9.73 12.06 26.20
N LYS A 78 -8.65 12.79 26.52
CA LYS A 78 -7.64 12.30 27.48
C LYS A 78 -8.21 12.09 28.90
N GLY A 79 -9.16 12.93 29.33
CA GLY A 79 -9.79 12.83 30.64
C GLY A 79 -10.90 11.76 30.73
N ALA A 80 -11.62 11.51 29.64
CA ALA A 80 -12.66 10.49 29.51
C ALA A 80 -12.08 9.09 29.26
N ILE A 81 -10.92 9.02 28.61
CA ILE A 81 -10.14 7.78 28.42
C ILE A 81 -9.16 7.58 29.60
N SER A 82 -9.11 8.49 30.58
CA SER A 82 -8.27 8.28 31.75
C SER A 82 -8.76 7.06 32.54
N VAL A 83 -7.79 6.24 32.94
CA VAL A 83 -7.99 4.94 33.57
C VAL A 83 -8.87 5.03 34.82
N ASP A 84 -8.66 6.09 35.63
CA ASP A 84 -9.35 6.27 36.91
C ASP A 84 -10.83 6.66 36.74
N ASN A 85 -11.19 7.30 35.61
CA ASN A 85 -12.58 7.68 35.30
C ASN A 85 -13.30 6.65 34.40
N LEU A 86 -12.56 5.74 33.78
CA LEU A 86 -13.06 4.80 32.77
C LEU A 86 -14.20 3.92 33.32
N VAL A 87 -14.14 3.53 34.60
CA VAL A 87 -15.13 2.64 35.22
C VAL A 87 -16.43 3.37 35.59
N GLU A 88 -16.33 4.57 36.16
CA GLU A 88 -17.50 5.36 36.60
C GLU A 88 -18.22 6.03 35.42
N THR A 89 -17.51 6.32 34.34
CA THR A 89 -18.05 7.05 33.19
C THR A 89 -18.25 6.20 31.93
N PHE A 90 -18.00 4.89 32.00
CA PHE A 90 -17.93 3.97 30.86
C PHE A 90 -19.10 4.07 29.86
N ASN A 91 -20.33 4.18 30.37
CA ASN A 91 -21.54 4.20 29.53
C ASN A 91 -21.95 5.63 29.10
N ASP A 92 -21.71 6.64 29.94
CA ASP A 92 -22.19 8.00 29.68
C ASP A 92 -21.17 8.81 28.85
N ASN A 93 -19.87 8.63 29.10
CA ASN A 93 -18.81 9.34 28.37
C ASN A 93 -18.61 8.79 26.95
N SER A 94 -18.74 7.49 26.70
CA SER A 94 -18.54 6.95 25.35
C SER A 94 -19.58 7.51 24.37
N HIS A 95 -20.85 7.48 24.75
CA HIS A 95 -21.92 7.99 23.91
C HIS A 95 -21.82 9.50 23.64
N GLU A 96 -21.52 10.30 24.67
CA GLU A 96 -21.35 11.74 24.53
C GLU A 96 -20.09 12.09 23.72
N THR A 97 -19.00 11.33 23.92
CA THR A 97 -17.77 11.45 23.12
C THR A 97 -18.08 11.17 21.65
N LEU A 98 -18.76 10.08 21.32
CA LEU A 98 -19.16 9.75 19.95
C LEU A 98 -19.92 10.90 19.27
N LEU A 99 -20.93 11.44 19.95
CA LEU A 99 -21.76 12.51 19.40
C LEU A 99 -20.95 13.79 19.15
N LYS A 100 -20.02 14.13 20.04
CA LYS A 100 -19.10 15.26 19.84
C LYS A 100 -18.10 15.01 18.71
N LEU A 101 -17.55 13.79 18.60
CA LEU A 101 -16.67 13.39 17.49
C LEU A 101 -17.38 13.53 16.14
N LEU A 102 -18.64 13.10 16.05
CA LEU A 102 -19.47 13.24 14.86
C LEU A 102 -19.81 14.71 14.56
N ALA A 103 -20.06 15.53 15.59
CA ALA A 103 -20.39 16.95 15.42
C ALA A 103 -19.21 17.81 14.96
N LEU A 104 -17.97 17.37 15.23
CA LEU A 104 -16.73 18.05 14.82
C LEU A 104 -16.28 17.68 13.41
N GLN A 105 -17.07 16.88 12.69
CA GLN A 105 -16.80 16.51 11.32
C GLN A 105 -16.84 17.74 10.40
N ASP A 106 -15.69 18.12 9.87
CA ASP A 106 -15.57 19.10 8.79
C ASP A 106 -14.66 18.56 7.67
N ASN A 107 -14.54 19.30 6.57
CA ASN A 107 -13.68 18.91 5.46
C ASN A 107 -12.18 18.98 5.80
N LYS A 108 -11.80 19.66 6.89
CA LYS A 108 -10.40 19.80 7.33
C LYS A 108 -9.98 18.63 8.21
N ASN A 109 -10.91 18.11 9.00
CA ASN A 109 -10.75 17.02 9.94
C ASN A 109 -11.72 15.85 9.64
N PRO A 110 -11.64 15.19 8.46
CA PRO A 110 -12.52 14.06 8.16
C PRO A 110 -12.22 12.88 9.09
N LEU A 111 -13.24 12.25 9.67
CA LEU A 111 -13.12 11.07 10.56
C LEU A 111 -12.38 9.86 9.94
N LYS A 112 -11.96 9.94 8.67
CA LYS A 112 -11.11 8.94 8.01
C LYS A 112 -10.23 9.53 6.90
N LYS A 113 -9.07 8.90 6.69
CA LYS A 113 -8.33 8.85 5.42
C LYS A 113 -8.57 7.47 4.74
N GLY A 114 -9.19 7.43 3.55
CA GLY A 114 -9.34 6.22 2.73
C GLY A 114 -10.70 5.50 2.75
N GLY A 115 -10.86 4.45 1.94
CA GLY A 115 -12.09 3.62 1.84
C GLY A 115 -12.06 2.37 2.72
N ILE A 116 -13.00 1.43 2.53
CA ILE A 116 -13.14 0.19 3.34
C ILE A 116 -11.87 -0.68 3.40
N GLY A 117 -10.94 -0.52 2.45
CA GLY A 117 -9.65 -1.22 2.41
C GLY A 117 -8.57 -0.66 3.33
N ILE A 118 -8.82 0.49 3.97
CA ILE A 118 -7.91 1.12 4.93
C ILE A 118 -8.53 1.00 6.32
N ALA A 119 -7.81 0.38 7.24
CA ALA A 119 -8.13 0.28 8.65
C ALA A 119 -7.36 1.35 9.43
N TYR A 120 -7.95 1.82 10.52
CA TYR A 120 -7.28 2.67 11.50
C TYR A 120 -7.30 1.97 12.85
N ARG A 121 -6.16 1.95 13.54
CA ARG A 121 -6.03 1.46 14.92
C ARG A 121 -5.43 2.58 15.78
N THR A 122 -6.09 2.92 16.87
CA THR A 122 -5.54 3.85 17.87
C THR A 122 -4.32 3.28 18.57
N ASP A 123 -3.49 4.15 19.12
CA ASP A 123 -2.41 3.77 20.03
C ASP A 123 -2.90 2.83 21.15
N ALA A 124 -4.08 3.09 21.70
CA ALA A 124 -4.67 2.24 22.74
C ALA A 124 -4.88 0.79 22.25
N LEU A 125 -5.38 0.61 21.03
CA LEU A 125 -5.58 -0.71 20.42
C LEU A 125 -4.26 -1.39 20.02
N ILE A 126 -3.19 -0.62 19.74
CA ILE A 126 -1.89 -1.17 19.32
C ILE A 126 -0.99 -1.46 20.52
N MET A 127 -0.91 -0.53 21.47
CA MET A 127 0.05 -0.54 22.58
C MET A 127 -0.52 -1.25 23.81
N HIS A 128 -1.78 -0.98 24.17
CA HIS A 128 -2.33 -1.37 25.47
C HIS A 128 -3.26 -2.58 25.42
N CYS A 129 -3.80 -2.91 24.24
CA CYS A 129 -4.62 -4.10 24.06
C CYS A 129 -3.76 -5.35 23.83
N LYS A 130 -3.62 -6.21 24.83
CA LYS A 130 -2.91 -7.51 24.72
C LYS A 130 -3.76 -8.59 24.06
N MET A 131 -4.08 -8.38 22.79
CA MET A 131 -4.74 -9.41 21.99
C MET A 131 -3.75 -10.04 21.02
N GLU A 132 -3.30 -11.25 21.35
CA GLU A 132 -2.59 -12.08 20.37
C GLU A 132 -3.60 -12.64 19.36
N PHE A 133 -3.91 -11.82 18.35
CA PHE A 133 -4.71 -12.20 17.21
C PHE A 133 -3.88 -13.06 16.25
N THR A 134 -4.46 -14.18 15.82
CA THR A 134 -3.98 -14.92 14.66
C THR A 134 -4.10 -14.07 13.39
N ALA A 135 -3.46 -14.50 12.30
CA ALA A 135 -3.56 -13.80 11.01
C ALA A 135 -5.03 -13.61 10.59
N ASP A 136 -5.84 -14.67 10.67
CA ASP A 136 -7.27 -14.62 10.34
C ASP A 136 -8.04 -13.60 11.20
N GLU A 137 -7.75 -13.55 12.51
CA GLU A 137 -8.39 -12.59 13.44
C GLU A 137 -8.01 -11.15 13.07
N ASN A 138 -6.74 -10.88 12.77
CA ASN A 138 -6.29 -9.54 12.39
C ASN A 138 -6.96 -9.04 11.11
N ILE A 139 -7.06 -9.88 10.07
CA ILE A 139 -7.66 -9.48 8.79
C ILE A 139 -9.14 -9.14 8.98
N VAL A 140 -9.87 -9.95 9.76
CA VAL A 140 -11.29 -9.67 10.05
C VAL A 140 -11.44 -8.43 10.91
N PHE A 141 -10.57 -8.24 11.91
CA PHE A 141 -10.58 -7.06 12.76
C PHE A 141 -10.31 -5.78 11.95
N ASP A 142 -9.32 -5.82 11.04
CA ASP A 142 -9.01 -4.71 10.13
C ASP A 142 -10.16 -4.44 9.15
N ALA A 143 -10.83 -5.49 8.64
CA ALA A 143 -12.02 -5.34 7.83
C ALA A 143 -13.17 -4.65 8.59
N ILE A 144 -13.39 -5.03 9.86
CA ILE A 144 -14.39 -4.38 10.73
C ILE A 144 -14.05 -2.91 10.94
N LEU A 145 -12.81 -2.59 11.32
CA LEU A 145 -12.36 -1.21 11.50
C LEU A 145 -12.46 -0.40 10.20
N GLY A 146 -12.09 -1.00 9.07
CA GLY A 146 -12.20 -0.40 7.74
C GLY A 146 -13.64 -0.08 7.36
N THR A 147 -14.59 -0.98 7.61
CA THR A 147 -16.02 -0.73 7.37
C THR A 147 -16.59 0.30 8.35
N MET A 148 -16.30 0.19 9.65
CA MET A 148 -16.80 1.11 10.67
C MET A 148 -16.41 2.55 10.37
N SER A 149 -15.13 2.76 10.07
CA SER A 149 -14.59 4.08 9.74
C SER A 149 -15.11 4.63 8.41
N SER A 150 -15.52 3.77 7.47
CA SER A 150 -16.13 4.20 6.21
C SER A 150 -17.63 4.52 6.32
N PHE A 151 -18.31 4.00 7.35
CA PHE A 151 -19.74 4.24 7.60
C PHE A 151 -19.97 4.56 9.10
N PRO A 152 -19.42 5.67 9.62
CA PRO A 152 -19.42 6.00 11.05
C PRO A 152 -20.83 6.18 11.64
N GLU A 153 -21.79 6.60 10.83
CA GLU A 153 -23.20 6.82 11.21
C GLU A 153 -23.94 5.52 11.54
N ASN A 154 -23.47 4.38 11.00
CA ASN A 154 -24.16 3.11 11.19
C ASN A 154 -24.04 2.61 12.63
N LYS A 155 -25.15 2.15 13.21
CA LYS A 155 -25.14 1.48 14.53
C LYS A 155 -24.81 -0.01 14.42
N THR A 156 -25.14 -0.60 13.29
CA THR A 156 -24.93 -2.01 12.97
C THR A 156 -24.36 -2.13 11.57
N TYR A 157 -23.47 -3.09 11.39
CA TYR A 157 -22.70 -3.28 10.17
C TYR A 157 -22.96 -4.66 9.60
N LYS A 158 -23.10 -4.70 8.28
CA LYS A 158 -23.11 -5.92 7.48
C LYS A 158 -21.85 -5.91 6.62
N ILE A 159 -20.92 -6.83 6.91
CA ILE A 159 -19.59 -6.84 6.30
C ILE A 159 -19.48 -8.10 5.44
N GLU A 160 -19.44 -7.97 4.12
CA GLU A 160 -19.36 -9.11 3.21
C GLU A 160 -17.89 -9.36 2.80
N PRO A 161 -17.38 -10.61 2.85
CA PRO A 161 -16.04 -10.91 2.33
C PRO A 161 -15.87 -10.53 0.85
N ALA A 162 -16.98 -10.49 0.10
CA ALA A 162 -16.99 -10.08 -1.30
C ALA A 162 -16.46 -8.65 -1.51
N ASP A 163 -16.74 -7.75 -0.58
CA ASP A 163 -16.32 -6.33 -0.66
C ASP A 163 -14.80 -6.17 -0.51
N PHE A 164 -14.14 -7.17 0.09
CA PHE A 164 -12.71 -7.16 0.36
C PHE A 164 -11.86 -7.90 -0.67
N LYS A 165 -12.48 -8.57 -1.65
CA LYS A 165 -11.76 -9.33 -2.68
C LYS A 165 -10.71 -8.50 -3.44
N LYS A 166 -11.04 -7.25 -3.75
CA LYS A 166 -10.14 -6.35 -4.47
C LYS A 166 -8.91 -5.91 -3.66
N PHE A 167 -8.97 -6.02 -2.33
CA PHE A 167 -7.85 -5.70 -1.44
C PHE A 167 -7.10 -6.97 -1.03
N ALA A 168 -7.76 -8.12 -1.00
CA ALA A 168 -7.12 -9.36 -0.59
C ALA A 168 -6.22 -9.92 -1.70
N LYS A 169 -4.93 -10.07 -1.43
CA LYS A 169 -3.95 -10.64 -2.39
C LYS A 169 -3.84 -12.17 -2.29
N TYR A 170 -4.96 -12.85 -2.01
CA TYR A 170 -5.00 -14.30 -1.96
C TYR A 170 -5.13 -14.90 -3.36
N ALA A 171 -4.47 -16.05 -3.58
CA ALA A 171 -4.57 -16.77 -4.85
C ALA A 171 -5.97 -17.37 -5.11
N ASP A 172 -6.76 -17.61 -4.06
CA ASP A 172 -8.11 -18.16 -4.14
C ASP A 172 -9.09 -17.30 -3.32
N ASP A 173 -10.09 -16.73 -3.98
CA ASP A 173 -11.20 -16.02 -3.36
C ASP A 173 -11.87 -16.82 -2.24
N LYS A 174 -11.97 -18.14 -2.36
CA LYS A 174 -12.60 -18.99 -1.34
C LYS A 174 -11.80 -18.98 -0.03
N TYR A 175 -10.49 -18.75 -0.11
CA TYR A 175 -9.65 -18.62 1.07
C TYR A 175 -10.09 -17.41 1.91
N LEU A 176 -10.42 -16.29 1.29
CA LEU A 176 -10.92 -15.09 1.99
C LEU A 176 -12.20 -15.38 2.77
N TYR A 177 -13.14 -16.15 2.21
CA TYR A 177 -14.35 -16.57 2.94
C TYR A 177 -14.02 -17.47 4.14
N SER A 178 -13.05 -18.38 3.98
CA SER A 178 -12.55 -19.22 5.09
C SER A 178 -11.90 -18.36 6.18
N VAL A 179 -11.07 -17.38 5.80
CA VAL A 179 -10.43 -16.43 6.72
C VAL A 179 -11.50 -15.68 7.51
N PHE A 180 -12.51 -15.11 6.83
CA PHE A 180 -13.59 -14.38 7.49
C PHE A 180 -14.38 -15.26 8.46
N ARG A 181 -14.71 -16.49 8.05
CA ARG A 181 -15.42 -17.44 8.92
C ARG A 181 -14.60 -17.82 10.15
N LYS A 182 -13.34 -18.21 9.97
CA LYS A 182 -12.46 -18.65 11.07
C LYS A 182 -12.07 -17.50 11.99
N GLY A 183 -11.73 -16.35 11.41
CA GLY A 183 -11.37 -15.13 12.14
C GLY A 183 -12.53 -14.65 13.01
N THR A 184 -13.74 -14.53 12.45
CA THR A 184 -14.94 -14.13 13.21
C THR A 184 -15.22 -15.10 14.36
N GLY A 185 -15.13 -16.41 14.10
CA GLY A 185 -15.39 -17.43 15.13
C GLY A 185 -14.37 -17.44 16.28
N LYS A 186 -13.15 -16.95 16.07
CA LYS A 186 -12.17 -16.77 17.15
C LYS A 186 -12.35 -15.44 17.85
N LEU A 187 -12.63 -14.37 17.09
CA LEU A 187 -12.85 -13.02 17.62
C LEU A 187 -14.05 -12.95 18.58
N SER A 188 -15.06 -13.81 18.42
CA SER A 188 -16.22 -13.85 19.33
C SER A 188 -15.87 -14.22 20.78
N ASP A 189 -14.69 -14.81 21.01
CA ASP A 189 -14.23 -15.17 22.35
C ASP A 189 -13.19 -14.15 22.91
N ARG A 190 -12.87 -13.09 22.15
CA ARG A 190 -11.83 -12.11 22.49
C ARG A 190 -12.42 -10.85 23.11
N HIS A 191 -11.82 -10.43 24.21
CA HIS A 191 -12.08 -9.13 24.86
C HIS A 191 -10.84 -8.24 24.70
N LEU A 192 -11.04 -6.91 24.72
CA LEU A 192 -9.90 -5.99 24.88
C LEU A 192 -9.38 -6.16 26.30
N VAL A 193 -8.09 -6.45 26.43
CA VAL A 193 -7.43 -6.59 27.73
C VAL A 193 -6.39 -5.49 27.85
N PHE A 194 -6.62 -4.61 28.80
CA PHE A 194 -5.81 -3.46 29.14
C PHE A 194 -5.04 -3.78 30.41
N ASP A 195 -3.78 -4.20 30.27
CA ASP A 195 -2.94 -4.63 31.38
C ASP A 195 -2.28 -3.45 32.09
N GLY A 196 -2.19 -3.51 33.41
CA GLY A 196 -1.51 -2.49 34.23
C GLY A 196 -2.21 -1.13 34.24
N LEU A 197 -3.52 -1.15 33.97
CA LEU A 197 -4.39 0.02 33.96
C LEU A 197 -5.43 -0.10 35.09
N GLY A 198 -5.09 -0.73 36.22
CA GLY A 198 -5.86 -0.60 37.46
C GLY A 198 -5.50 0.69 38.22
N PRO A 199 -6.29 1.09 39.24
CA PRO A 199 -5.97 2.23 40.10
C PRO A 199 -4.56 2.17 40.72
N ASP A 200 -4.06 0.95 40.96
CA ASP A 200 -2.73 0.70 41.51
C ASP A 200 -1.72 0.21 40.45
N GLY A 201 -2.09 0.17 39.17
CA GLY A 201 -1.24 -0.32 38.08
C GLY A 201 -1.00 -1.83 38.06
N GLU A 202 -1.66 -2.59 38.94
CA GLU A 202 -1.50 -4.05 39.06
C GLU A 202 -2.64 -4.85 38.40
N ASP A 203 -3.82 -4.24 38.22
CA ASP A 203 -4.99 -4.92 37.66
C ASP A 203 -5.10 -4.78 36.12
N SER A 204 -5.69 -5.79 35.50
CA SER A 204 -6.05 -5.77 34.07
C SER A 204 -7.54 -5.48 33.90
N ILE A 205 -7.88 -4.50 33.06
CA ILE A 205 -9.28 -4.21 32.69
C ILE A 205 -9.65 -5.02 31.45
N LYS A 206 -10.75 -5.78 31.52
CA LYS A 206 -11.30 -6.53 30.39
C LYS A 206 -12.58 -5.85 29.89
N VAL A 207 -12.57 -5.41 28.64
CA VAL A 207 -13.68 -4.67 28.03
C VAL A 207 -14.21 -5.42 26.81
N PRO A 208 -15.52 -5.73 26.74
CA PRO A 208 -16.13 -6.23 25.52
C PRO A 208 -16.15 -5.12 24.46
N TRP A 209 -15.67 -5.43 23.25
CA TRP A 209 -15.61 -4.46 22.13
C TRP A 209 -16.76 -4.60 21.14
N PHE A 210 -17.64 -5.56 21.35
CA PHE A 210 -18.83 -5.77 20.53
C PHE A 210 -20.04 -6.11 21.41
N ASN A 211 -21.20 -5.66 20.94
CA ASN A 211 -22.51 -6.08 21.44
C ASN A 211 -23.01 -7.31 20.68
N ILE A 212 -22.76 -7.35 19.36
CA ILE A 212 -23.12 -8.47 18.48
C ILE A 212 -21.95 -8.72 17.53
N LEU A 213 -21.49 -9.96 17.43
CA LEU A 213 -20.55 -10.40 16.42
C LEU A 213 -20.95 -11.80 15.94
N ARG A 214 -21.43 -11.90 14.70
CA ARG A 214 -21.94 -13.16 14.16
C ARG A 214 -21.58 -13.34 12.69
N TYR A 215 -21.06 -14.52 12.35
CA TYR A 215 -20.85 -14.91 10.96
C TYR A 215 -22.07 -15.65 10.40
N HIS A 216 -22.54 -15.22 9.24
CA HIS A 216 -23.61 -15.86 8.47
C HIS A 216 -23.01 -16.58 7.26
N ASN A 217 -23.18 -17.91 7.22
CA ASN A 217 -22.78 -18.71 6.08
C ASN A 217 -23.64 -18.36 4.85
N PRO A 218 -23.09 -18.49 3.63
CA PRO A 218 -23.84 -18.17 2.41
C PRO A 218 -25.04 -19.13 2.28
N LYS A 219 -26.20 -18.57 1.93
CA LYS A 219 -27.42 -19.31 1.58
C LYS A 219 -27.67 -19.18 0.08
N LYS A 220 -28.59 -19.97 -0.48
CA LYS A 220 -28.91 -19.91 -1.92
C LYS A 220 -29.30 -18.47 -2.32
N GLY A 221 -28.45 -17.81 -3.09
CA GLY A 221 -28.66 -16.43 -3.56
C GLY A 221 -28.16 -15.33 -2.62
N GLU A 222 -27.58 -15.66 -1.46
CA GLU A 222 -27.06 -14.69 -0.49
C GLU A 222 -25.57 -14.93 -0.23
N ASN A 223 -24.78 -13.85 -0.26
CA ASN A 223 -23.38 -13.89 0.14
C ASN A 223 -23.24 -14.18 1.64
N ALA A 224 -22.09 -14.74 2.02
CA ALA A 224 -21.69 -14.79 3.41
C ALA A 224 -21.43 -13.38 3.94
N TYR A 225 -21.70 -13.12 5.22
CA TYR A 225 -21.44 -11.82 5.82
C TYR A 225 -21.24 -11.92 7.34
N ILE A 226 -20.59 -10.91 7.90
CA ILE A 226 -20.52 -10.68 9.34
C ILE A 226 -21.60 -9.66 9.69
N GLU A 227 -22.43 -10.00 10.67
CA GLU A 227 -23.32 -9.08 11.36
C GLU A 227 -22.60 -8.59 12.62
N PHE A 228 -22.40 -7.28 12.69
CA PHE A 228 -21.58 -6.67 13.73
C PHE A 228 -22.26 -5.44 14.33
N ALA A 229 -22.32 -5.38 15.66
CA ALA A 229 -22.68 -4.19 16.41
C ALA A 229 -21.55 -3.93 17.42
N PRO A 230 -20.78 -2.83 17.28
CA PRO A 230 -19.72 -2.49 18.23
C PRO A 230 -20.30 -2.12 19.59
N SER A 231 -19.49 -2.20 20.65
CA SER A 231 -19.78 -1.42 21.87
C SER A 231 -19.48 0.05 21.61
N ASP A 232 -20.13 0.96 22.33
CA ASP A 232 -19.94 2.41 22.13
C ASP A 232 -18.47 2.80 22.34
N PHE A 233 -17.85 2.29 23.40
CA PHE A 233 -16.41 2.44 23.66
C PHE A 233 -15.51 2.03 22.49
N PHE A 234 -15.75 0.85 21.90
CA PHE A 234 -14.95 0.40 20.76
C PHE A 234 -15.21 1.25 19.51
N LYS A 235 -16.45 1.70 19.32
CA LYS A 235 -16.80 2.59 18.21
C LYS A 235 -16.06 3.93 18.33
N ASP A 236 -15.95 4.50 19.52
CA ASP A 236 -15.19 5.72 19.74
C ASP A 236 -13.71 5.55 19.45
N LEU A 237 -13.12 4.45 19.93
CA LEU A 237 -11.72 4.11 19.63
C LEU A 237 -11.50 3.90 18.13
N ALA A 238 -12.47 3.35 17.40
CA ALA A 238 -12.34 3.12 15.97
C ALA A 238 -12.51 4.39 15.13
N LEU A 239 -13.26 5.39 15.62
CA LEU A 239 -13.64 6.59 14.85
C LEU A 239 -12.81 7.85 15.17
N CYS A 240 -11.90 7.81 16.15
CA CYS A 240 -11.15 8.98 16.57
C CYS A 240 -9.85 9.25 15.76
N SER A 241 -9.80 8.85 14.49
CA SER A 241 -8.54 8.70 13.74
C SER A 241 -7.70 9.96 13.51
N GLN A 242 -8.32 11.13 13.64
CA GLN A 242 -7.66 12.43 13.51
C GLN A 242 -7.51 13.19 14.82
N LEU A 243 -8.17 12.69 15.86
CA LEU A 243 -8.19 13.35 17.17
C LEU A 243 -7.24 12.65 18.14
N VAL A 244 -7.08 11.34 17.98
CA VAL A 244 -6.17 10.50 18.75
C VAL A 244 -5.09 9.94 17.83
N HIS A 245 -3.86 9.87 18.34
CA HIS A 245 -2.76 9.25 17.62
C HIS A 245 -3.05 7.76 17.36
N GLY A 246 -2.57 7.28 16.22
CA GLY A 246 -2.76 5.91 15.78
C GLY A 246 -2.11 5.64 14.44
N ALA A 247 -2.32 4.43 13.94
CA ALA A 247 -1.77 3.92 12.70
C ALA A 247 -2.86 3.69 11.66
N TYR A 248 -2.50 3.84 10.38
CA TYR A 248 -3.36 3.52 9.25
C TYR A 248 -2.75 2.35 8.48
N GLY A 249 -3.51 1.29 8.26
CA GLY A 249 -3.00 0.09 7.59
C GLY A 249 -3.91 -0.31 6.44
N ALA A 250 -3.31 -0.66 5.29
CA ALA A 250 -4.04 -1.20 4.16
C ALA A 250 -4.28 -2.71 4.35
N ILE A 251 -5.51 -3.16 4.14
CA ILE A 251 -5.86 -4.60 4.14
C ILE A 251 -5.06 -5.34 3.06
N GLU A 252 -4.73 -4.64 1.97
CA GLU A 252 -3.86 -5.13 0.91
C GLU A 252 -2.46 -5.50 1.40
N VAL A 253 -1.92 -4.78 2.37
CA VAL A 253 -0.64 -5.10 2.99
C VAL A 253 -0.82 -6.24 3.99
N THR A 254 -1.78 -6.11 4.91
CA THR A 254 -1.92 -7.08 6.02
C THR A 254 -2.30 -8.50 5.55
N THR A 255 -3.00 -8.64 4.42
CA THR A 255 -3.32 -9.95 3.83
C THR A 255 -2.11 -10.68 3.25
N GLN A 256 -1.02 -9.97 2.93
CA GLN A 256 0.23 -10.53 2.40
C GLN A 256 1.25 -10.87 3.50
N LEU A 257 1.08 -10.31 4.70
CA LEU A 257 2.02 -10.50 5.81
C LEU A 257 2.00 -11.94 6.34
N GLN A 258 3.19 -12.48 6.55
CA GLN A 258 3.39 -13.85 7.02
C GLN A 258 4.16 -13.87 8.34
N GLY A 259 3.74 -14.76 9.24
CA GLY A 259 4.37 -14.95 10.55
C GLY A 259 3.47 -14.59 11.72
N LYS A 260 3.68 -15.26 12.86
CA LYS A 260 2.81 -15.16 14.04
C LYS A 260 2.70 -13.72 14.57
N TYR A 261 3.82 -13.02 14.64
CA TYR A 261 3.92 -11.68 15.24
C TYR A 261 3.95 -10.56 14.21
N THR A 262 4.00 -10.89 12.91
CA THR A 262 4.31 -9.94 11.84
C THR A 262 3.27 -8.84 11.71
N ILE A 263 1.98 -9.17 11.78
CA ILE A 263 0.91 -8.16 11.67
C ILE A 263 0.91 -7.22 12.89
N ALA A 264 1.13 -7.77 14.09
CA ALA A 264 1.24 -6.95 15.30
C ALA A 264 2.46 -6.01 15.24
N LEU A 265 3.60 -6.51 14.77
CA LEU A 265 4.80 -5.71 14.55
C LEU A 265 4.59 -4.66 13.47
N TYR A 266 3.91 -5.00 12.37
CA TYR A 266 3.54 -4.06 11.31
C TYR A 266 2.75 -2.88 11.89
N TRP A 267 1.69 -3.14 12.64
CA TRP A 267 0.89 -2.08 13.27
C TRP A 267 1.69 -1.23 14.26
N PHE A 268 2.58 -1.85 15.03
CA PHE A 268 3.47 -1.15 15.94
C PHE A 268 4.48 -0.26 15.20
N LEU A 269 5.08 -0.75 14.11
CA LEU A 269 6.01 0.01 13.28
C LEU A 269 5.31 1.14 12.54
N GLU A 270 4.13 0.88 11.98
CA GLU A 270 3.30 1.89 11.32
C GLU A 270 2.97 3.06 12.27
N ASN A 271 2.70 2.75 13.54
CA ASN A 271 2.53 3.74 14.58
C ASN A 271 3.81 4.54 14.89
N LYS A 272 4.97 3.87 14.87
CA LYS A 272 6.27 4.48 15.19
C LYS A 272 6.99 5.10 13.99
N LYS A 273 6.48 4.99 12.76
CA LYS A 273 7.19 5.45 11.55
C LYS A 273 7.52 6.93 11.52
N ASN A 274 6.65 7.75 12.11
CA ASN A 274 6.83 9.19 12.24
C ASN A 274 7.21 9.63 13.66
N TYR A 275 7.40 8.67 14.57
CA TYR A 275 7.74 8.94 15.96
C TYR A 275 9.13 9.58 16.06
N ARG A 276 9.23 10.62 16.90
CA ARG A 276 10.48 11.28 17.28
C ARG A 276 10.65 11.13 18.78
N GLU A 277 11.75 10.53 19.22
CA GLU A 277 12.04 10.32 20.64
C GLU A 277 12.26 11.65 21.39
N TYR A 278 12.87 12.64 20.73
CA TYR A 278 13.09 13.99 21.25
C TYR A 278 12.95 15.04 20.13
N PRO A 279 12.70 16.33 20.46
CA PRO A 279 12.64 17.40 19.47
C PRO A 279 13.90 17.44 18.60
N GLY A 280 13.74 17.33 17.29
CA GLY A 280 14.85 17.29 16.32
C GLY A 280 15.45 15.89 16.05
N ALA A 281 14.99 14.83 16.73
CA ALA A 281 15.39 13.46 16.40
C ALA A 281 14.91 13.04 15.00
N GLN A 282 15.66 12.15 14.36
CA GLN A 282 15.24 11.55 13.09
C GLN A 282 13.98 10.70 13.33
N PRO A 283 12.88 10.93 12.57
CA PRO A 283 11.66 10.15 12.74
C PRO A 283 11.88 8.69 12.34
N GLY A 284 11.16 7.77 12.99
CA GLY A 284 11.22 6.33 12.68
C GLY A 284 12.37 5.58 13.36
N PHE A 285 13.05 6.22 14.31
CA PHE A 285 14.10 5.61 15.12
C PHE A 285 13.61 5.46 16.56
N PHE A 286 13.70 4.24 17.09
CA PHE A 286 13.36 3.97 18.49
C PHE A 286 14.04 2.70 18.99
N ARG A 287 14.09 2.52 20.32
CA ARG A 287 14.67 1.36 20.97
C ARG A 287 13.63 0.63 21.81
N LEU A 288 13.72 -0.69 21.85
CA LEU A 288 12.96 -1.53 22.77
C LEU A 288 13.92 -2.45 23.52
N SER A 289 13.80 -2.47 24.84
CA SER A 289 14.43 -3.46 25.68
C SER A 289 13.87 -4.87 25.43
N ASN A 290 14.59 -5.89 25.88
CA ASN A 290 14.12 -7.27 25.81
C ASN A 290 12.80 -7.50 26.56
N GLU A 291 12.55 -6.75 27.64
CA GLU A 291 11.32 -6.86 28.43
C GLU A 291 10.17 -6.17 27.70
N GLU A 292 10.38 -4.96 27.17
CA GLU A 292 9.36 -4.22 26.42
C GLU A 292 8.92 -4.97 25.17
N ILE A 293 9.85 -5.50 24.35
CA ILE A 293 9.48 -6.23 23.14
C ILE A 293 8.68 -7.50 23.47
N LYS A 294 9.03 -8.19 24.56
CA LYS A 294 8.28 -9.38 24.99
C LYS A 294 6.89 -9.02 25.48
N HIS A 295 6.82 -7.99 26.31
CA HIS A 295 5.57 -7.48 26.87
C HIS A 295 4.62 -7.00 25.76
N GLN A 296 5.13 -6.18 24.83
CA GLN A 296 4.36 -5.56 23.75
C GLN A 296 3.74 -6.59 22.80
N PHE A 297 4.50 -7.61 22.42
CA PHE A 297 4.06 -8.61 21.44
C PHE A 297 3.61 -9.93 22.08
N SER A 298 3.45 -9.96 23.40
CA SER A 298 3.10 -11.17 24.17
C SER A 298 4.02 -12.37 23.85
N ILE A 299 5.30 -12.11 23.66
CA ILE A 299 6.30 -13.13 23.34
C ILE A 299 6.61 -13.92 24.63
N PRO A 300 6.74 -15.26 24.57
CA PRO A 300 7.05 -16.06 25.74
C PRO A 300 8.33 -15.61 26.45
N GLU A 301 8.28 -15.51 27.78
CA GLU A 301 9.45 -15.09 28.58
C GLU A 301 10.69 -15.97 28.37
N SER A 302 10.47 -17.24 28.03
CA SER A 302 11.52 -18.20 27.70
C SER A 302 12.35 -17.83 26.47
N TYR A 303 11.85 -16.96 25.58
CA TYR A 303 12.56 -16.57 24.37
C TYR A 303 13.79 -15.74 24.72
N LYS A 304 14.95 -16.25 24.29
CA LYS A 304 16.22 -15.53 24.33
C LYS A 304 16.38 -14.69 23.08
N LYS A 305 17.38 -13.81 23.06
CA LYS A 305 17.77 -12.99 21.89
C LYS A 305 17.65 -13.75 20.56
N ALA A 306 18.33 -14.90 20.44
CA ALA A 306 18.35 -15.68 19.20
C ALA A 306 16.97 -16.22 18.79
N ASP A 307 16.09 -16.52 19.74
CA ASP A 307 14.72 -16.94 19.44
C ASP A 307 13.85 -15.76 19.03
N ILE A 308 14.04 -14.59 19.64
CA ILE A 308 13.37 -13.34 19.22
C ILE A 308 13.77 -13.00 17.78
N GLU A 309 15.07 -13.00 17.46
CA GLU A 309 15.56 -12.75 16.10
C GLU A 309 14.98 -13.77 15.11
N ARG A 310 15.18 -15.07 15.37
CA ARG A 310 14.80 -16.14 14.42
C ARG A 310 13.29 -16.28 14.22
N ARG A 311 12.48 -16.08 15.27
CA ARG A 311 11.04 -16.39 15.25
C ARG A 311 10.15 -15.15 15.16
N VAL A 312 10.68 -13.97 15.44
CA VAL A 312 9.90 -12.71 15.50
C VAL A 312 10.45 -11.71 14.48
N LEU A 313 11.68 -11.23 14.68
CA LEU A 313 12.21 -10.08 13.93
C LEU A 313 12.58 -10.41 12.49
N VAL A 314 13.33 -11.49 12.25
CA VAL A 314 13.75 -11.88 10.88
C VAL A 314 12.54 -12.21 10.01
N PRO A 315 11.59 -13.10 10.43
CA PRO A 315 10.42 -13.38 9.62
C PRO A 315 9.57 -12.14 9.34
N ALA A 316 9.40 -11.26 10.34
CA ALA A 316 8.60 -10.05 10.16
C ALA A 316 9.29 -9.04 9.24
N ARG A 317 10.62 -8.88 9.35
CA ARG A 317 11.42 -8.02 8.48
C ARG A 317 11.35 -8.48 7.04
N ASP A 318 11.63 -9.75 6.81
CA ASP A 318 11.66 -10.31 5.46
C ASP A 318 10.25 -10.23 4.84
N SER A 319 9.19 -10.50 5.62
CA SER A 319 7.81 -10.37 5.16
C SER A 319 7.40 -8.92 4.87
N ILE A 320 7.52 -8.00 5.82
CA ILE A 320 7.10 -6.58 5.65
C ILE A 320 7.89 -5.91 4.53
N ASN A 321 9.21 -6.08 4.50
CA ASN A 321 10.04 -5.41 3.51
C ASN A 321 9.75 -5.93 2.09
N SER A 322 9.33 -7.20 1.95
CA SER A 322 8.99 -7.80 0.65
C SER A 322 7.67 -7.34 0.05
N VAL A 323 6.74 -6.79 0.85
CA VAL A 323 5.43 -6.34 0.35
C VAL A 323 5.59 -5.02 -0.40
N GLU A 324 5.25 -5.02 -1.68
CA GLU A 324 5.41 -3.85 -2.54
C GLU A 324 4.50 -2.70 -2.10
N GLU A 325 3.27 -2.99 -1.66
CA GLU A 325 2.25 -2.02 -1.22
C GLU A 325 2.44 -1.50 0.22
N CYS A 326 3.47 -1.98 0.94
CA CYS A 326 3.86 -1.44 2.24
C CYS A 326 4.74 -0.19 2.08
N ASP A 327 4.30 0.97 2.60
CA ASP A 327 4.92 2.29 2.45
C ASP A 327 6.19 2.50 3.27
N PHE A 328 6.65 1.48 3.97
CA PHE A 328 7.92 1.50 4.67
C PHE A 328 8.64 0.15 4.60
N THR A 329 9.93 0.23 4.88
CA THR A 329 10.77 -0.91 5.27
C THR A 329 11.28 -0.65 6.68
N PHE A 330 11.70 -1.71 7.36
CA PHE A 330 12.43 -1.54 8.61
C PHE A 330 13.67 -2.42 8.67
N GLU A 331 14.63 -1.94 9.45
CA GLU A 331 15.84 -2.63 9.86
C GLU A 331 15.90 -2.61 11.39
N TYR A 332 16.70 -3.52 11.96
CA TYR A 332 16.95 -3.54 13.39
C TYR A 332 18.40 -3.88 13.70
N ASP A 333 18.91 -3.32 14.78
CA ASP A 333 20.25 -3.55 15.30
C ASP A 333 20.22 -3.96 16.77
N ASN A 334 21.24 -4.70 17.18
CA ASN A 334 21.35 -5.20 18.56
C ASN A 334 21.96 -4.13 19.47
N VAL A 335 21.29 -3.81 20.57
CA VAL A 335 21.75 -2.84 21.57
C VAL A 335 22.39 -3.57 22.74
N TYR A 336 23.61 -3.15 23.09
CA TYR A 336 24.36 -3.70 24.23
C TYR A 336 24.63 -2.63 25.28
N VAL A 337 24.36 -2.95 26.54
CA VAL A 337 24.69 -2.12 27.70
C VAL A 337 25.64 -2.90 28.59
N ARG A 338 26.83 -2.35 28.84
CA ARG A 338 27.90 -2.99 29.64
C ARG A 338 28.22 -4.42 29.17
N GLY A 339 28.25 -4.63 27.85
CA GLY A 339 28.56 -5.93 27.23
C GLY A 339 27.42 -6.97 27.29
N LYS A 340 26.27 -6.64 27.89
CA LYS A 340 25.08 -7.49 27.87
C LYS A 340 24.07 -6.98 26.85
N HIS A 341 23.42 -7.91 26.14
CA HIS A 341 22.34 -7.57 25.22
C HIS A 341 21.18 -6.93 25.99
N ALA A 342 20.85 -5.68 25.69
CA ALA A 342 19.83 -4.92 26.37
C ALA A 342 18.51 -4.91 25.58
N GLY A 343 18.57 -4.99 24.25
CA GLY A 343 17.38 -4.94 23.40
C GLY A 343 17.73 -4.66 21.93
N PHE A 344 16.78 -4.08 21.21
CA PHE A 344 16.85 -3.84 19.77
C PHE A 344 16.62 -2.35 19.47
N GLU A 345 17.38 -1.81 18.54
CA GLU A 345 17.16 -0.50 17.93
C GLU A 345 16.48 -0.73 16.57
N PHE A 346 15.38 -0.03 16.33
CA PHE A 346 14.61 -0.12 15.09
C PHE A 346 14.82 1.13 14.27
N THR A 347 14.98 0.93 12.96
CA THR A 347 15.08 2.00 11.97
C THR A 347 14.01 1.77 10.91
N ILE A 348 13.05 2.70 10.80
CA ILE A 348 11.99 2.68 9.79
C ILE A 348 12.38 3.64 8.67
N LYS A 349 12.35 3.14 7.43
CA LYS A 349 12.62 3.92 6.21
C LYS A 349 11.36 3.91 5.35
N GLN A 350 10.81 5.08 5.07
CA GLN A 350 9.69 5.20 4.13
C GLN A 350 10.13 4.71 2.74
N LYS A 351 9.29 3.89 2.10
CA LYS A 351 9.41 3.61 0.68
C LYS A 351 8.85 4.82 -0.02
N ASN A 352 9.70 5.53 -0.77
CA ASN A 352 9.20 6.53 -1.70
C ASN A 352 8.47 5.76 -2.80
N TYR A 353 7.14 5.64 -2.69
CA TYR A 353 6.33 5.41 -3.87
C TYR A 353 6.50 6.63 -4.75
N ILE A 354 7.15 6.45 -5.89
CA ILE A 354 6.90 7.36 -6.99
C ILE A 354 5.43 7.12 -7.32
N GLU A 355 4.55 8.03 -6.90
CA GLU A 355 3.13 8.00 -7.24
C GLU A 355 3.01 7.80 -8.76
N SER A 356 2.58 6.61 -9.15
CA SER A 356 2.17 6.26 -10.50
C SER A 356 0.81 6.90 -10.85
N THR A 357 0.62 8.16 -10.44
CA THR A 357 -0.51 9.03 -10.79
C THR A 357 -0.06 10.35 -11.45
N ALA A 358 1.21 10.43 -11.88
CA ALA A 358 1.69 11.48 -12.78
C ALA A 358 2.67 10.96 -13.87
N THR A 359 2.70 9.65 -14.12
CA THR A 359 3.53 9.02 -15.17
C THR A 359 2.75 8.58 -16.41
N GLU A 360 1.48 8.99 -16.57
CA GLU A 360 0.82 8.89 -17.89
C GLU A 360 1.28 9.98 -18.88
N ILE A 361 2.22 10.86 -18.52
CA ILE A 361 2.76 11.89 -19.41
C ILE A 361 4.29 11.77 -19.62
N LEU A 362 5.00 10.86 -18.95
CA LEU A 362 6.47 10.71 -19.10
C LEU A 362 7.00 9.29 -19.32
N GLU A 363 6.16 8.25 -19.44
CA GLU A 363 6.58 6.92 -19.92
C GLU A 363 6.42 6.76 -21.44
N ILE A 364 6.83 7.78 -22.21
CA ILE A 364 7.18 7.59 -23.64
C ILE A 364 8.68 7.24 -23.79
N GLU A 365 9.51 7.38 -22.76
CA GLU A 365 10.95 7.10 -22.86
C GLU A 365 11.38 6.27 -21.63
N THR A 366 11.28 4.95 -21.63
CA THR A 366 12.34 4.07 -22.13
C THR A 366 11.87 2.62 -22.01
N LYS A 367 11.00 2.16 -22.92
CA LYS A 367 11.26 0.82 -23.44
C LYS A 367 12.56 0.98 -24.20
N GLU A 368 13.58 0.16 -23.94
CA GLU A 368 14.62 -0.04 -24.95
C GLU A 368 13.89 -0.57 -26.20
N ILE A 369 13.48 0.35 -27.06
CA ILE A 369 12.92 0.01 -28.36
C ILE A 369 14.11 -0.57 -29.11
N ASP A 370 14.04 -1.87 -29.40
CA ASP A 370 15.02 -2.54 -30.25
C ASP A 370 15.19 -1.67 -31.52
N PRO A 371 16.39 -1.14 -31.84
CA PRO A 371 16.58 -0.28 -33.01
C PRO A 371 16.06 -0.92 -34.31
N LEU A 372 16.02 -2.25 -34.36
CA LEU A 372 15.44 -2.99 -35.48
C LEU A 372 13.92 -2.81 -35.59
N GLN A 373 13.20 -2.69 -34.46
CA GLN A 373 11.76 -2.50 -34.43
C GLN A 373 11.36 -1.14 -35.04
N GLU A 374 12.09 -0.07 -34.71
CA GLU A 374 11.89 1.26 -35.32
C GLU A 374 12.18 1.24 -36.83
N GLN A 375 13.29 0.62 -37.22
CA GLN A 375 13.66 0.52 -38.63
C GLN A 375 12.62 -0.26 -39.45
N VAL A 376 12.11 -1.37 -38.92
CA VAL A 376 11.05 -2.16 -39.57
C VAL A 376 9.74 -1.37 -39.62
N SER A 377 9.33 -0.70 -38.54
CA SER A 377 8.11 0.12 -38.49
C SER A 377 8.15 1.29 -39.49
N SER A 378 9.30 1.97 -39.58
CA SER A 378 9.53 3.04 -40.54
C SER A 378 9.43 2.55 -41.99
N MET A 379 10.08 1.42 -42.31
CA MET A 379 10.00 0.85 -43.66
C MET A 379 8.58 0.41 -44.05
N LEU A 380 7.83 -0.21 -43.13
CA LEU A 380 6.44 -0.59 -43.39
C LEU A 380 5.55 0.62 -43.67
N SER A 381 5.78 1.74 -42.97
CA SER A 381 5.02 2.97 -43.14
C SER A 381 5.23 3.64 -44.51
N VAL A 382 6.43 3.49 -45.10
CA VAL A 382 6.75 4.04 -46.42
C VAL A 382 6.08 3.28 -47.57
N THR A 383 5.65 2.03 -47.35
CA THR A 383 5.04 1.20 -48.40
C THR A 383 3.66 1.67 -48.84
N GLY A 384 2.96 2.45 -48.02
CA GLY A 384 1.57 2.82 -48.25
C GLY A 384 0.56 1.67 -48.06
N ILE A 385 0.98 0.54 -47.49
CA ILE A 385 0.09 -0.53 -47.02
C ILE A 385 -0.26 -0.24 -45.56
N ASN A 386 -1.55 -0.30 -45.22
CA ASN A 386 -2.02 0.04 -43.87
C ASN A 386 -1.83 -1.14 -42.90
N PHE A 387 -0.76 -1.10 -42.10
CA PHE A 387 -0.52 -2.05 -41.00
C PHE A 387 -0.84 -1.36 -39.67
N ASN A 388 -1.63 -2.01 -38.80
CA ASN A 388 -1.80 -1.54 -37.42
C ASN A 388 -0.53 -1.84 -36.59
N GLU A 389 -0.44 -1.28 -35.38
CA GLU A 389 0.75 -1.42 -34.54
C GLU A 389 1.02 -2.88 -34.12
N ASP A 390 -0.02 -3.68 -33.87
CA ASP A 390 0.13 -5.11 -33.54
C ASP A 390 0.70 -5.93 -34.71
N ASP A 391 0.33 -5.58 -35.94
CA ASP A 391 0.81 -6.22 -37.16
C ASP A 391 2.28 -5.87 -37.41
N LYS A 392 2.68 -4.62 -37.14
CA LYS A 392 4.09 -4.20 -37.20
C LYS A 392 4.95 -4.96 -36.19
N VAL A 393 4.44 -5.18 -34.97
CA VAL A 393 5.14 -5.99 -33.94
C VAL A 393 5.30 -7.45 -34.39
N LYS A 394 4.26 -8.07 -34.98
CA LYS A 394 4.34 -9.44 -35.51
C LYS A 394 5.34 -9.55 -36.66
N ILE A 395 5.39 -8.56 -37.55
CA ILE A 395 6.34 -8.52 -38.67
C ILE A 395 7.77 -8.35 -38.14
N TYR A 396 7.99 -7.44 -37.19
CA TYR A 396 9.28 -7.28 -36.50
C TYR A 396 9.75 -8.60 -35.86
N GLN A 397 8.89 -9.29 -35.12
CA GLN A 397 9.21 -10.59 -34.52
C GLN A 397 9.55 -11.64 -35.59
N CYS A 398 8.90 -11.61 -36.74
CA CYS A 398 9.22 -12.50 -37.86
C CYS A 398 10.59 -12.18 -38.49
N VAL A 399 10.92 -10.90 -38.69
CA VAL A 399 12.24 -10.46 -39.18
C VAL A 399 13.34 -10.92 -38.23
N LYS A 400 13.16 -10.68 -36.92
CA LYS A 400 14.09 -11.09 -35.86
C LYS A 400 14.25 -12.61 -35.77
N ARG A 401 13.14 -13.37 -35.83
CA ARG A 401 13.18 -14.85 -35.80
C ARG A 401 13.94 -15.46 -36.98
N ASN A 402 13.94 -14.80 -38.13
CA ASN A 402 14.63 -15.27 -39.33
C ASN A 402 16.04 -14.66 -39.49
N ASN A 403 16.59 -14.00 -38.45
CA ASN A 403 17.89 -13.34 -38.47
C ASN A 403 18.08 -12.36 -39.64
N LYS A 404 17.00 -11.67 -40.03
CA LYS A 404 17.00 -10.63 -41.07
C LYS A 404 17.08 -9.24 -40.45
N ASN A 405 17.55 -8.26 -41.22
CA ASN A 405 17.56 -6.85 -40.85
C ASN A 405 16.46 -6.06 -41.60
N ALA A 406 16.30 -4.78 -41.29
CA ALA A 406 15.30 -3.96 -41.97
C ALA A 406 15.56 -3.82 -43.48
N MET A 407 16.82 -3.75 -43.92
CA MET A 407 17.18 -3.62 -45.35
C MET A 407 16.72 -4.82 -46.19
N ASP A 408 16.61 -6.01 -45.59
CA ASP A 408 16.06 -7.19 -46.25
C ASP A 408 14.59 -7.04 -46.67
N LEU A 409 13.87 -6.05 -46.11
CA LEU A 409 12.49 -5.72 -46.49
C LEU A 409 12.41 -4.87 -47.77
N MET A 410 13.47 -4.14 -48.14
CA MET A 410 13.48 -3.28 -49.34
C MET A 410 13.09 -4.01 -50.65
N PRO A 411 13.58 -5.24 -50.95
CA PRO A 411 13.13 -5.97 -52.13
C PRO A 411 11.76 -6.64 -51.95
N ILE A 412 11.31 -6.89 -50.72
CA ILE A 412 10.08 -7.64 -50.42
C ILE A 412 8.85 -6.76 -50.51
N LEU A 413 8.91 -5.56 -49.94
CA LEU A 413 7.76 -4.68 -49.78
C LEU A 413 7.18 -4.14 -51.11
N PRO A 414 7.99 -3.77 -52.13
CA PRO A 414 7.46 -3.40 -53.44
C PRO A 414 6.74 -4.56 -54.14
N VAL A 415 7.24 -5.80 -53.96
CA VAL A 415 6.62 -7.01 -54.54
C VAL A 415 5.30 -7.32 -53.84
N LEU A 416 5.24 -7.18 -52.51
CA LEU A 416 4.00 -7.29 -51.77
C LEU A 416 2.97 -6.27 -52.27
N LYS A 417 3.37 -5.00 -52.40
CA LYS A 417 2.49 -3.94 -52.90
C LYS A 417 1.97 -4.25 -54.30
N SER A 418 2.86 -4.61 -55.23
CA SER A 418 2.47 -5.00 -56.58
C SER A 418 1.52 -6.20 -56.60
N ARG A 419 1.65 -7.16 -55.68
CA ARG A 419 0.75 -8.31 -55.55
C ARG A 419 -0.64 -7.93 -55.01
N ILE A 420 -0.71 -6.96 -54.09
CA ILE A 420 -1.96 -6.42 -53.55
C ILE A 420 -2.69 -5.60 -54.62
N ASP A 421 -1.95 -4.80 -55.39
CA ASP A 421 -2.51 -3.90 -56.40
C ASP A 421 -2.92 -4.65 -57.70
N ASN A 422 -2.43 -5.88 -57.91
CA ASN A 422 -2.76 -6.68 -59.08
C ASN A 422 -4.15 -7.33 -58.95
N LYS A 423 -5.12 -6.77 -59.68
CA LYS A 423 -6.52 -7.24 -59.72
C LYS A 423 -6.76 -8.51 -60.55
N GLU A 424 -5.76 -9.01 -61.28
CA GLU A 424 -5.86 -10.24 -62.09
C GLU A 424 -5.58 -11.52 -61.28
N LEU A 425 -5.08 -11.38 -60.04
CA LEU A 425 -4.75 -12.49 -59.15
C LEU A 425 -5.69 -12.51 -57.92
N ASP A 426 -5.88 -13.68 -57.32
CA ASP A 426 -6.74 -13.84 -56.13
C ASP A 426 -6.34 -12.88 -54.99
N SER A 427 -7.31 -12.41 -54.22
CA SER A 427 -7.04 -11.53 -53.08
C SER A 427 -6.25 -12.25 -51.98
N ILE A 428 -5.34 -11.52 -51.31
CA ILE A 428 -4.60 -12.08 -50.17
C ILE A 428 -5.48 -12.01 -48.91
N ASP A 429 -5.86 -13.16 -48.36
CA ASP A 429 -6.70 -13.24 -47.16
C ASP A 429 -6.04 -12.67 -45.89
N ASN A 430 -4.71 -12.81 -45.75
CA ASN A 430 -3.95 -12.28 -44.62
C ASN A 430 -2.60 -11.72 -45.08
N VAL A 431 -2.55 -10.39 -45.22
CA VAL A 431 -1.37 -9.65 -45.71
C VAL A 431 -0.15 -9.83 -44.79
N VAL A 432 -0.36 -9.90 -43.47
CA VAL A 432 0.72 -10.07 -42.48
C VAL A 432 1.34 -11.45 -42.57
N ALA A 433 0.50 -12.49 -42.63
CA ALA A 433 0.97 -13.87 -42.78
C ALA A 433 1.70 -14.07 -44.13
N TYR A 434 1.20 -13.47 -45.20
CA TYR A 434 1.82 -13.51 -46.52
C TYR A 434 3.18 -12.80 -46.54
N LEU A 435 3.28 -11.60 -45.95
CA LEU A 435 4.55 -10.88 -45.79
C LEU A 435 5.55 -11.67 -44.95
N CYS A 436 5.13 -12.24 -43.81
CA CYS A 436 5.96 -13.10 -42.98
C CYS A 436 6.51 -14.31 -43.76
N ARG A 437 5.71 -14.87 -44.67
CA ARG A 437 6.16 -15.95 -45.56
C ARG A 437 7.18 -15.47 -46.60
N MET A 438 6.99 -14.31 -47.21
CA MET A 438 7.99 -13.71 -48.11
C MET A 438 9.31 -13.39 -47.38
N ILE A 439 9.23 -12.99 -46.11
CA ILE A 439 10.40 -12.78 -45.24
C ILE A 439 11.12 -14.10 -44.97
N GLN A 440 10.41 -15.22 -44.84
CA GLN A 440 11.00 -16.55 -44.65
C GLN A 440 11.61 -17.12 -45.94
N ASP A 441 10.83 -17.14 -47.02
CA ASP A 441 11.16 -17.86 -48.26
C ASP A 441 12.00 -17.02 -49.24
N GLY A 442 12.08 -15.71 -49.04
CA GLY A 442 12.70 -14.77 -49.99
C GLY A 442 11.78 -14.40 -51.16
N VAL A 443 12.19 -13.44 -51.99
CA VAL A 443 11.38 -12.98 -53.13
C VAL A 443 11.48 -14.00 -54.28
N THR A 444 10.57 -14.96 -54.34
CA THR A 444 10.30 -15.70 -55.58
C THR A 444 9.36 -14.89 -56.46
N ALA A 445 9.84 -14.46 -57.64
CA ALA A 445 9.01 -13.85 -58.67
C ALA A 445 7.88 -14.82 -59.10
N PRO A 446 6.69 -14.31 -59.47
CA PRO A 446 5.55 -15.17 -59.77
C PRO A 446 5.84 -16.02 -61.01
N GLN A 447 6.04 -17.33 -60.82
CA GLN A 447 5.89 -18.29 -61.91
C GLN A 447 4.41 -18.34 -62.29
N GLN A 448 4.12 -18.01 -63.55
CA GLN A 448 2.88 -18.38 -64.22
C GLN A 448 2.69 -19.89 -64.08
N SER A 449 1.80 -20.32 -63.19
CA SER A 449 1.35 -21.71 -63.18
C SER A 449 0.23 -21.85 -64.20
N GLY A 450 0.64 -22.14 -65.44
CA GLY A 450 -0.15 -22.99 -66.31
C GLY A 450 -0.38 -24.35 -65.65
N ASP A 451 -1.48 -24.98 -66.04
CA ASP A 451 -1.98 -26.26 -65.56
C ASP A 451 -0.92 -27.30 -65.21
N LYS A 452 -1.04 -27.88 -64.01
CA LYS A 452 -0.89 -29.33 -63.80
C LYS A 452 -1.49 -29.78 -62.47
N GLU A 453 -2.73 -30.24 -62.60
CA GLU A 453 -3.38 -31.35 -61.91
C GLU A 453 -2.63 -32.07 -60.77
N THR A 454 -3.33 -32.11 -59.63
CA THR A 454 -3.47 -33.23 -58.68
C THR A 454 -2.26 -34.11 -58.35
N LYS A 455 -1.73 -33.93 -57.13
CA LYS A 455 -1.38 -35.06 -56.26
C LYS A 455 -1.84 -34.79 -54.82
N LYS A 456 -2.83 -35.57 -54.37
CA LYS A 456 -3.20 -35.73 -52.95
C LYS A 456 -1.93 -36.05 -52.15
N SER A 457 -1.64 -35.24 -51.13
CA SER A 457 -0.74 -35.63 -50.04
C SER A 457 -1.56 -35.80 -48.77
N LYS A 458 -1.44 -36.97 -48.16
CA LYS A 458 -2.23 -37.49 -47.04
C LYS A 458 -2.05 -36.63 -45.78
N ASN A 459 -3.13 -36.50 -45.02
CA ASN A 459 -3.10 -36.15 -43.60
C ASN A 459 -2.11 -37.07 -42.86
N ASN A 460 -1.03 -36.49 -42.34
CA ASN A 460 -0.24 -37.09 -41.26
C ASN A 460 -0.66 -36.43 -39.94
N PHE A 461 -1.87 -36.77 -39.49
CA PHE A 461 -2.19 -36.80 -38.06
C PHE A 461 -1.62 -38.13 -37.56
N ASN A 462 -0.39 -38.12 -37.06
CA ASN A 462 0.19 -39.15 -36.19
C ASN A 462 1.51 -38.61 -35.62
N ASN A 463 1.44 -38.06 -34.42
CA ASN A 463 2.46 -38.18 -33.38
C ASN A 463 1.83 -37.80 -32.04
N PHE A 464 0.80 -38.55 -31.65
CA PHE A 464 0.56 -38.81 -30.24
C PHE A 464 1.64 -39.81 -29.82
N GLN A 465 2.63 -39.37 -29.04
CA GLN A 465 3.39 -40.30 -28.22
C GLN A 465 2.45 -40.78 -27.10
N GLN A 466 1.69 -41.83 -27.40
CA GLN A 466 1.15 -42.73 -26.39
C GLN A 466 2.37 -43.26 -25.61
N ARG A 467 2.42 -42.91 -24.31
CA ARG A 467 3.26 -43.64 -23.36
C ARG A 467 2.65 -45.02 -23.22
N ASP A 468 3.15 -45.97 -24.01
CA ASP A 468 2.88 -47.38 -23.80
C ASP A 468 3.45 -47.79 -22.44
N TYR A 469 2.52 -47.95 -21.51
CA TYR A 469 2.73 -48.65 -20.26
C TYR A 469 3.10 -50.09 -20.63
N ASN A 470 4.36 -50.47 -20.43
CA ASN A 470 4.71 -51.87 -20.33
C ASN A 470 3.95 -52.43 -19.12
N GLY A 471 2.90 -53.19 -19.40
CA GLY A 471 2.20 -54.03 -18.44
C GLY A 471 3.18 -55.04 -17.88
N VAL A 472 3.86 -54.65 -16.81
CA VAL A 472 4.42 -55.60 -15.85
C VAL A 472 3.22 -56.37 -15.30
N ASP A 473 3.27 -57.68 -15.48
CA ASP A 473 2.29 -58.64 -15.00
C ASP A 473 2.07 -58.45 -13.50
N TRP A 474 0.97 -57.79 -13.12
CA TRP A 474 0.65 -57.47 -11.72
C TRP A 474 0.19 -58.70 -10.93
N ASP A 475 -0.05 -59.83 -11.61
CA ASP A 475 -0.46 -61.08 -10.96
C ASP A 475 0.70 -61.84 -10.30
N ASP A 476 1.95 -61.65 -10.76
CA ASP A 476 3.13 -62.30 -10.16
C ASP A 476 3.71 -61.55 -8.94
N LEU A 477 3.31 -60.30 -8.70
CA LEU A 477 3.74 -59.48 -7.56
C LEU A 477 2.73 -59.48 -6.39
N LEU A 478 1.51 -59.98 -6.60
CA LEU A 478 0.46 -60.02 -5.57
C LEU A 478 0.19 -61.41 -4.99
N PHE A 479 0.75 -62.48 -5.56
CA PHE A 479 0.52 -63.87 -5.11
C PHE A 479 1.78 -64.71 -4.79
N ASN A 480 2.88 -64.09 -4.33
CA ASN A 480 3.98 -64.82 -3.70
C ASN A 480 4.34 -64.23 -2.33
N LYS A 481 3.54 -64.61 -1.31
CA LYS A 481 3.99 -64.68 0.08
C LYS A 481 4.33 -66.13 0.40
N LYS A 482 5.62 -66.42 0.55
CA LYS A 482 6.13 -67.41 1.49
C LYS A 482 6.94 -66.69 2.54
#